data_AF-A0A2I8EU99-F1
#
_entry.id   AF-A0A2I8EU99-F1
#
_cell.length_a   1.000
_cell.length_b   1.000
_cell.length_c   1.000
_cell.angle_alpha   90.00
_cell.angle_beta   90.00
_cell.angle_gamma   90.00
#
_symmetry.space_group_name_H-M   'P 1'
#
loop_
_entity.id
_entity.type
_entity.pdbx_description
1 polymer ?
#
loop_
_entity_poly.entity_id
_entity_poly.type
_entity_poly.pdbx_seq_one_letter_code
_entity_poly.pdbx_strand_id
1 'polypeptide(L)'
;MTSISSPISWTCPFCPLLCDRLSIAAGETLTLTGTDCPRATRALAQFSARPAHAQPMHDGKPIAFDDAIGLAAQWLAQAKQPLFAGMATDVAGTRALYRLANASAAIIDHAHGRSLMHGLTAMQDRGAFTTTLSEVRARSDLIVCFASTPTARYPAFFKRCGVGAKPADATGPARRDVIFVGSEIDANLESIAQPGTVSQRAIPLQGDLYETIALLNARIDSFLKSQPMPGNAPALESLAVHMLAARYVTLVWCTADLPGSHATLLVEGLDRLTKSINLKTRAGCLALGGDDGAATVNQTLTWMSGLPLRTGVHRAGLEHDPHRYDTQRLLDDHAVDALVWVASFGPDLPPPQSDMPTIVLGHPGLAASSTDRHGPTLFMPVSTPGIGSAGHLFRTDGGVVLPLVPVYDDSLPTVAHVATQIAHALAAPHSHAQSTAKEPAR
;
A
#
# COMPACT_ATOMS: atom_id res chain seq x y z
N MET A 1 -3.54 -8.44 -44.83
CA MET A 1 -3.40 -8.99 -43.46
C MET A 1 -3.32 -7.82 -42.50
N THR A 2 -4.48 -7.33 -42.07
CA THR A 2 -4.59 -6.32 -41.01
C THR A 2 -4.15 -6.98 -39.72
N SER A 3 -2.98 -6.58 -39.22
CA SER A 3 -2.53 -6.91 -37.88
C SER A 3 -3.59 -6.43 -36.89
N ILE A 4 -4.40 -7.35 -36.38
CA ILE A 4 -5.26 -7.09 -35.22
C ILE A 4 -4.29 -6.98 -34.05
N SER A 5 -3.75 -5.78 -33.83
CA SER A 5 -3.07 -5.46 -32.58
C SER A 5 -4.11 -5.65 -31.50
N SER A 6 -3.99 -6.71 -30.70
CA SER A 6 -4.77 -6.81 -29.48
C SER A 6 -4.53 -5.53 -28.68
N PRO A 7 -5.58 -4.87 -28.15
CA PRO A 7 -5.38 -3.69 -27.33
C PRO A 7 -4.43 -4.05 -26.18
N ILE A 8 -3.40 -3.25 -25.98
CA ILE A 8 -2.42 -3.46 -24.92
C ILE A 8 -3.18 -3.47 -23.59
N SER A 9 -3.06 -4.57 -22.85
CA SER A 9 -3.69 -4.72 -21.54
C SER A 9 -3.04 -3.74 -20.57
N TRP A 10 -3.84 -2.88 -19.96
CA TRP A 10 -3.41 -1.91 -18.97
C TRP A 10 -3.70 -2.41 -17.56
N THR A 11 -2.72 -2.24 -16.66
CA THR A 11 -2.85 -2.56 -15.23
C THR A 11 -3.11 -1.28 -14.45
N CYS A 12 -4.22 -1.21 -13.74
CA CYS A 12 -4.58 -0.06 -12.90
C CYS A 12 -3.67 0.04 -11.66
N PRO A 13 -2.90 1.13 -11.47
CA PRO A 13 -1.98 1.27 -10.35
C PRO A 13 -2.63 1.90 -9.10
N PHE A 14 -3.90 2.31 -9.16
CA PHE A 14 -4.51 3.18 -8.15
C PHE A 14 -5.05 2.47 -6.91
N CYS A 15 -5.00 1.15 -6.87
CA CYS A 15 -5.32 0.36 -5.68
C CYS A 15 -4.57 -0.98 -5.73
N PRO A 16 -4.34 -1.65 -4.59
CA PRO A 16 -3.53 -2.85 -4.50
C PRO A 16 -4.21 -4.09 -5.10
N LEU A 17 -5.43 -3.97 -5.62
CA LEU A 17 -6.03 -5.04 -6.43
C LEU A 17 -5.35 -5.19 -7.79
N LEU A 18 -4.74 -4.14 -8.35
CA LEU A 18 -4.04 -4.16 -9.65
C LEU A 18 -4.84 -4.84 -10.78
N CYS A 19 -6.03 -4.32 -11.08
CA CYS A 19 -6.89 -4.83 -12.15
C CYS A 19 -6.18 -4.70 -13.52
N ASP A 20 -6.00 -5.83 -14.20
CA ASP A 20 -5.02 -6.01 -15.29
C ASP A 20 -5.64 -6.36 -16.66
N ARG A 21 -6.98 -6.32 -16.76
CA ARG A 21 -7.74 -6.58 -18.00
C ARG A 21 -8.48 -5.34 -18.48
N LEU A 22 -7.79 -4.21 -18.42
CA LEU A 22 -8.33 -2.89 -18.73
C LEU A 22 -7.65 -2.34 -19.98
N SER A 23 -8.20 -1.31 -20.57
CA SER A 23 -7.53 -0.53 -21.60
C SER A 23 -7.83 0.95 -21.42
N ILE A 24 -6.87 1.80 -21.78
CA ILE A 24 -7.02 3.25 -21.77
C ILE A 24 -6.84 3.76 -23.19
N ALA A 25 -7.80 4.57 -23.64
CA ALA A 25 -7.66 5.36 -24.86
C ALA A 25 -7.29 6.79 -24.49
N ALA A 26 -6.23 7.33 -25.09
CA ALA A 26 -5.82 8.72 -24.96
C ALA A 26 -6.44 9.55 -26.10
N GLY A 27 -7.55 10.23 -25.80
CA GLY A 27 -8.22 11.19 -26.69
C GLY A 27 -7.96 12.62 -26.21
N GLU A 28 -9.01 13.41 -26.06
CA GLU A 28 -8.95 14.68 -25.31
C GLU A 28 -8.74 14.43 -23.81
N THR A 29 -9.36 13.36 -23.30
CA THR A 29 -9.23 12.85 -21.93
C THR A 29 -8.85 11.37 -21.96
N LEU A 30 -8.44 10.83 -20.80
CA LEU A 30 -8.20 9.41 -20.64
C LEU A 30 -9.52 8.66 -20.46
N THR A 31 -9.84 7.78 -21.40
CA THR A 31 -11.07 6.96 -21.34
C THR A 31 -10.74 5.54 -20.92
N LEU A 32 -11.23 5.15 -19.75
CA LEU A 32 -11.08 3.79 -19.19
C LEU A 32 -12.11 2.83 -19.78
N THR A 33 -11.65 1.68 -20.26
CA THR A 33 -12.50 0.58 -20.76
C THR A 33 -12.21 -0.71 -19.99
N GLY A 34 -13.23 -1.55 -19.82
CA GLY A 34 -13.14 -2.84 -19.13
C GLY A 34 -13.58 -2.81 -17.66
N THR A 35 -13.89 -1.64 -17.11
CA THR A 35 -14.43 -1.47 -15.75
C THR A 35 -15.17 -0.14 -15.58
N ASP A 36 -16.04 -0.09 -14.59
CA ASP A 36 -16.76 1.06 -14.04
C ASP A 36 -16.24 1.46 -12.64
N CYS A 37 -15.00 1.08 -12.31
CA CYS A 37 -14.45 1.25 -10.97
C CYS A 37 -14.33 2.76 -10.61
N PRO A 38 -15.07 3.26 -9.60
CA PRO A 38 -15.11 4.69 -9.29
C PRO A 38 -13.75 5.23 -8.84
N ARG A 39 -12.94 4.40 -8.15
CA ARG A 39 -11.59 4.78 -7.72
C ARG A 39 -10.65 5.01 -8.91
N ALA A 40 -10.70 4.13 -9.91
CA ALA A 40 -9.88 4.28 -11.12
C ALA A 40 -10.32 5.50 -11.95
N THR A 41 -11.63 5.69 -12.11
CA THR A 41 -12.18 6.87 -12.81
C THR A 41 -11.78 8.18 -12.16
N ARG A 42 -11.91 8.28 -10.82
CA ARG A 42 -11.52 9.48 -10.06
C ARG A 42 -10.02 9.77 -10.18
N ALA A 43 -9.19 8.74 -10.10
CA ALA A 43 -7.74 8.89 -10.21
C ALA A 43 -7.33 9.34 -11.62
N LEU A 44 -7.88 8.71 -12.68
CA LEU A 44 -7.60 9.09 -14.07
C LEU A 44 -8.04 10.52 -14.40
N ALA A 45 -9.08 11.05 -13.74
CA ALA A 45 -9.50 12.43 -13.89
C ALA A 45 -8.46 13.46 -13.41
N GLN A 46 -7.44 13.03 -12.64
CA GLN A 46 -6.32 13.87 -12.22
C GLN A 46 -5.21 13.99 -13.28
N PHE A 47 -5.33 13.25 -14.40
CA PHE A 47 -4.36 13.23 -15.48
C PHE A 47 -4.95 13.81 -16.77
N SER A 48 -4.09 14.47 -17.54
CA SER A 48 -4.42 14.82 -18.92
C SER A 48 -4.14 13.65 -19.87
N ALA A 49 -4.68 13.70 -21.09
CA ALA A 49 -4.36 12.72 -22.14
C ALA A 49 -2.96 12.89 -22.75
N ARG A 50 -2.18 13.86 -22.26
CA ARG A 50 -0.84 14.19 -22.73
C ARG A 50 0.17 14.19 -21.56
N PRO A 51 1.47 14.02 -21.87
CA PRO A 51 2.54 14.17 -20.89
C PRO A 51 2.43 15.48 -20.10
N ALA A 52 2.74 15.41 -18.82
CA ALA A 52 2.73 16.58 -17.97
C ALA A 52 3.97 17.44 -18.23
N HIS A 53 3.80 18.76 -18.12
CA HIS A 53 4.90 19.72 -18.12
C HIS A 53 4.92 20.43 -16.77
N ALA A 54 5.79 19.97 -15.89
CA ALA A 54 6.01 20.56 -14.57
C ALA A 54 7.52 20.65 -14.32
N GLN A 55 7.93 21.68 -13.59
CA GLN A 55 9.34 21.92 -13.25
C GLN A 55 9.54 21.86 -11.73
N PRO A 56 10.76 21.54 -11.25
CA PRO A 56 11.08 21.63 -9.84
C PRO A 56 10.84 23.03 -9.26
N MET A 57 10.49 23.08 -7.98
CA MET A 57 10.25 24.33 -7.25
C MET A 57 10.93 24.28 -5.88
N HIS A 58 11.55 25.38 -5.48
CA HIS A 58 12.03 25.63 -4.13
C HIS A 58 11.19 26.74 -3.51
N ASP A 59 10.46 26.43 -2.43
CA ASP A 59 9.53 27.34 -1.74
C ASP A 59 8.57 28.05 -2.72
N GLY A 60 7.96 27.26 -3.62
CA GLY A 60 7.03 27.74 -4.65
C GLY A 60 7.66 28.46 -5.84
N LYS A 61 8.99 28.65 -5.85
CA LYS A 61 9.71 29.32 -6.95
C LYS A 61 10.36 28.28 -7.87
N PRO A 62 10.18 28.39 -9.20
CA PRO A 62 10.86 27.52 -10.14
C PRO A 62 12.38 27.46 -9.95
N ILE A 63 12.95 26.27 -10.08
CA ILE A 63 14.39 26.03 -10.04
C ILE A 63 14.78 25.01 -11.13
N ALA A 64 15.98 25.14 -11.71
CA ALA A 64 16.46 24.20 -12.71
C ALA A 64 16.65 22.80 -12.10
N PHE A 65 16.53 21.76 -12.93
CA PHE A 65 16.61 20.37 -12.46
C PHE A 65 17.94 20.05 -11.78
N ASP A 66 19.07 20.43 -12.38
CA ASP A 66 20.39 20.16 -11.82
C ASP A 66 20.62 20.90 -10.50
N ASP A 67 20.13 22.15 -10.39
CA ASP A 67 20.18 22.93 -9.14
C ASP A 67 19.31 22.30 -8.04
N ALA A 68 18.14 21.76 -8.40
CA ALA A 68 17.29 21.00 -7.47
C ALA A 68 17.99 19.75 -6.96
N ILE A 69 18.67 18.99 -7.84
CA ILE A 69 19.47 17.82 -7.45
C ILE A 69 20.58 18.22 -6.47
N GLY A 70 21.31 19.30 -6.76
CA GLY A 70 22.35 19.82 -5.88
C GLY A 70 21.81 20.23 -4.51
N LEU A 71 20.68 20.93 -4.47
CA LEU A 71 20.03 21.35 -3.23
C LEU A 71 19.54 20.15 -2.40
N ALA A 72 18.91 19.16 -3.05
CA ALA A 72 18.48 17.93 -2.39
C ALA A 72 19.66 17.17 -1.75
N ALA A 73 20.76 17.02 -2.50
CA ALA A 73 21.96 16.37 -2.01
C ALA A 73 22.58 17.16 -0.84
N GLN A 74 22.59 18.49 -0.91
CA GLN A 74 23.08 19.34 0.17
C GLN A 74 22.26 19.17 1.46
N TRP A 75 20.92 19.19 1.38
CA TRP A 75 20.07 18.98 2.55
C TRP A 75 20.29 17.60 3.18
N LEU A 76 20.39 16.54 2.37
CA LEU A 76 20.66 15.20 2.86
C LEU A 76 22.07 15.04 3.46
N ALA A 77 23.08 15.73 2.91
CA ALA A 77 24.43 15.71 3.46
C ALA A 77 24.54 16.38 4.85
N GLN A 78 23.67 17.36 5.11
CA GLN A 78 23.64 18.09 6.39
C GLN A 78 22.75 17.41 7.45
N ALA A 79 21.81 16.58 7.01
CA ALA A 79 20.91 15.84 7.89
C ALA A 79 21.68 14.81 8.75
N LYS A 80 21.30 14.71 10.03
CA LYS A 80 21.83 13.72 10.97
C LYS A 80 20.95 12.48 11.05
N GLN A 81 19.65 12.63 10.85
CA GLN A 81 18.69 11.53 10.87
C GLN A 81 17.55 11.82 9.88
N PRO A 82 17.81 11.70 8.57
CA PRO A 82 16.79 11.91 7.55
C PRO A 82 15.74 10.80 7.60
N LEU A 83 14.48 11.16 7.31
CA LEU A 83 13.36 10.23 7.14
C LEU A 83 12.92 10.18 5.68
N PHE A 84 12.87 8.98 5.12
CA PHE A 84 12.29 8.70 3.82
C PHE A 84 10.90 8.13 4.07
N ALA A 85 9.89 8.99 3.93
CA ALA A 85 8.49 8.67 4.14
C ALA A 85 7.65 8.97 2.90
N GLY A 86 6.34 8.76 3.00
CA GLY A 86 5.47 8.67 1.83
C GLY A 86 5.71 7.34 1.12
N MET A 87 6.90 7.21 0.51
CA MET A 87 7.42 6.03 -0.20
C MET A 87 6.46 5.44 -1.22
N ALA A 88 5.47 6.22 -1.67
CA ALA A 88 4.47 5.77 -2.62
C ALA A 88 5.06 5.75 -4.03
N THR A 89 5.66 4.61 -4.38
CA THR A 89 6.39 4.38 -5.65
C THR A 89 6.40 2.91 -6.03
N ASP A 90 7.03 2.60 -7.17
CA ASP A 90 7.15 1.24 -7.71
C ASP A 90 8.44 0.53 -7.24
N VAL A 91 8.69 -0.68 -7.75
CA VAL A 91 9.91 -1.43 -7.44
C VAL A 91 11.17 -0.65 -7.81
N ALA A 92 11.22 -0.01 -8.98
CA ALA A 92 12.41 0.70 -9.44
C ALA A 92 12.70 1.93 -8.56
N GLY A 93 11.66 2.71 -8.24
CA GLY A 93 11.73 3.83 -7.31
C GLY A 93 12.22 3.40 -5.93
N THR A 94 11.65 2.33 -5.37
CA THR A 94 12.08 1.81 -4.06
C THR A 94 13.55 1.38 -4.05
N ARG A 95 14.03 0.70 -5.10
CA ARG A 95 15.44 0.28 -5.19
C ARG A 95 16.40 1.47 -5.24
N ALA A 96 16.03 2.54 -5.95
CA ALA A 96 16.86 3.74 -6.01
C ALA A 96 16.83 4.51 -4.68
N LEU A 97 15.64 4.69 -4.09
CA LEU A 97 15.47 5.35 -2.80
C LEU A 97 16.18 4.59 -1.67
N TYR A 98 16.15 3.26 -1.67
CA TYR A 98 16.90 2.47 -0.68
C TYR A 98 18.41 2.72 -0.78
N ARG A 99 18.97 2.82 -1.99
CA ARG A 99 20.39 3.15 -2.16
C ARG A 99 20.72 4.57 -1.70
N LEU A 100 19.84 5.54 -1.99
CA LEU A 100 19.98 6.90 -1.51
C LEU A 100 19.91 6.97 0.02
N ALA A 101 18.95 6.28 0.63
CA ALA A 101 18.82 6.15 2.09
C ALA A 101 20.06 5.50 2.74
N ASN A 102 20.70 4.54 2.07
CA ASN A 102 21.99 4.00 2.53
C ASN A 102 23.10 5.04 2.50
N ALA A 103 23.15 5.85 1.44
CA ALA A 103 24.15 6.92 1.30
C ALA A 103 23.96 8.05 2.33
N SER A 104 22.72 8.28 2.81
CA SER A 104 22.38 9.34 3.77
C SER A 104 22.10 8.86 5.20
N ALA A 105 22.26 7.56 5.50
CA ALA A 105 21.94 6.95 6.78
C ALA A 105 20.51 7.28 7.28
N ALA A 106 19.51 6.98 6.44
CA ALA A 106 18.11 7.37 6.66
C ALA A 106 17.24 6.27 7.29
N ILE A 107 16.15 6.70 7.93
CA ILE A 107 15.02 5.85 8.30
C ILE A 107 14.06 5.75 7.11
N ILE A 108 13.51 4.56 6.86
CA ILE A 108 12.58 4.33 5.74
C ILE A 108 11.24 3.79 6.26
N ASP A 109 10.16 4.50 5.97
CA ASP A 109 8.79 4.07 6.25
C ASP A 109 7.85 4.52 5.13
N HIS A 110 6.65 3.95 5.06
CA HIS A 110 5.64 4.29 4.06
C HIS A 110 4.52 5.09 4.74
N ALA A 111 3.79 5.94 3.99
CA ALA A 111 2.62 6.64 4.56
C ALA A 111 1.60 5.67 5.20
N HIS A 112 1.31 4.56 4.50
CA HIS A 112 0.52 3.43 5.00
C HIS A 112 1.31 2.42 5.86
N GLY A 113 2.49 2.76 6.37
CA GLY A 113 3.35 1.85 7.14
C GLY A 113 2.66 1.33 8.40
N ARG A 114 1.89 2.18 9.08
CA ARG A 114 1.19 1.80 10.32
C ARG A 114 0.18 0.68 10.11
N SER A 115 -0.69 0.82 9.10
CA SER A 115 -1.68 -0.20 8.79
C SER A 115 -1.04 -1.50 8.30
N LEU A 116 0.07 -1.40 7.55
CA LEU A 116 0.82 -2.58 7.11
C LEU A 116 1.50 -3.34 8.27
N MET A 117 2.03 -2.61 9.27
CA MET A 117 2.69 -3.21 10.43
C MET A 117 1.76 -4.12 11.24
N HIS A 118 0.45 -3.86 11.28
CA HIS A 118 -0.50 -4.74 11.98
C HIS A 118 -0.40 -6.19 11.52
N GLY A 119 -0.28 -6.42 10.20
CA GLY A 119 -0.11 -7.75 9.64
C GLY A 119 1.33 -8.26 9.70
N LEU A 120 2.31 -7.39 9.45
CA LEU A 120 3.71 -7.81 9.40
C LEU A 120 4.25 -8.24 10.76
N THR A 121 3.97 -7.48 11.82
CA THR A 121 4.41 -7.85 13.19
C THR A 121 3.75 -9.16 13.64
N ALA A 122 2.44 -9.32 13.42
CA ALA A 122 1.73 -10.56 13.74
C ALA A 122 2.34 -11.78 13.01
N MET A 123 2.64 -11.63 11.72
CA MET A 123 3.28 -12.65 10.90
C MET A 123 4.71 -12.97 11.37
N GLN A 124 5.50 -11.96 11.75
CA GLN A 124 6.86 -12.14 12.25
C GLN A 124 6.88 -12.91 13.57
N ASP A 125 5.92 -12.64 14.46
CA ASP A 125 5.86 -13.25 15.79
C ASP A 125 5.28 -14.66 15.77
N ARG A 126 4.25 -14.91 14.93
CA ARG A 126 3.43 -16.14 15.00
C ARG A 126 3.28 -16.91 13.69
N GLY A 127 3.74 -16.34 12.58
CA GLY A 127 3.44 -16.82 11.24
C GLY A 127 2.00 -16.51 10.82
N ALA A 128 1.71 -16.64 9.52
CA ALA A 128 0.38 -16.41 8.96
C ALA A 128 0.05 -17.50 7.91
N PHE A 129 -1.26 -17.73 7.70
CA PHE A 129 -1.77 -18.60 6.65
C PHE A 129 -2.51 -17.76 5.62
N THR A 130 -1.85 -17.35 4.56
CA THR A 130 -2.42 -16.43 3.56
C THR A 130 -3.06 -17.18 2.38
N THR A 131 -3.93 -16.50 1.64
CA THR A 131 -4.49 -16.96 0.37
C THR A 131 -4.31 -15.92 -0.74
N THR A 132 -4.62 -16.29 -1.98
CA THR A 132 -4.56 -15.40 -3.15
C THR A 132 -5.95 -15.11 -3.69
N LEU A 133 -6.11 -14.00 -4.42
CA LEU A 133 -7.38 -13.69 -5.09
C LEU A 133 -7.82 -14.84 -6.03
N SER A 134 -6.85 -15.51 -6.66
CA SER A 134 -7.11 -16.67 -7.53
C SER A 134 -7.56 -17.90 -6.74
N GLU A 135 -6.96 -18.18 -5.59
CA GLU A 135 -7.41 -19.27 -4.72
C GLU A 135 -8.81 -19.02 -4.16
N VAL A 136 -9.07 -17.79 -3.68
CA VAL A 136 -10.42 -17.39 -3.23
C VAL A 136 -11.43 -17.60 -4.35
N ARG A 137 -11.11 -17.14 -5.56
CA ARG A 137 -11.96 -17.33 -6.74
C ARG A 137 -12.24 -18.79 -7.05
N ALA A 138 -11.22 -19.63 -7.05
CA ALA A 138 -11.35 -21.02 -7.48
C ALA A 138 -11.94 -21.94 -6.40
N ARG A 139 -11.79 -21.60 -5.11
CA ARG A 139 -11.99 -22.57 -4.01
C ARG A 139 -12.95 -22.10 -2.92
N SER A 140 -12.96 -20.81 -2.60
CA SER A 140 -13.65 -20.33 -1.40
C SER A 140 -15.17 -20.41 -1.55
N ASP A 141 -15.79 -21.21 -0.68
CA ASP A 141 -17.24 -21.35 -0.53
C ASP A 141 -17.77 -20.54 0.66
N LEU A 142 -16.90 -20.19 1.62
CA LEU A 142 -17.21 -19.26 2.71
C LEU A 142 -16.19 -18.12 2.77
N ILE A 143 -16.66 -16.88 2.69
CA ILE A 143 -15.86 -15.66 2.89
C ILE A 143 -16.37 -14.95 4.15
N VAL A 144 -15.50 -14.64 5.09
CA VAL A 144 -15.85 -13.93 6.33
C VAL A 144 -15.05 -12.63 6.43
N CYS A 145 -15.74 -11.50 6.31
CA CYS A 145 -15.19 -10.16 6.40
C CYS A 145 -15.26 -9.66 7.85
N PHE A 146 -14.13 -9.29 8.44
CA PHE A 146 -14.05 -8.75 9.80
C PHE A 146 -13.90 -7.22 9.77
N ALA A 147 -14.83 -6.53 10.42
CA ALA A 147 -14.86 -5.06 10.59
C ALA A 147 -14.56 -4.29 9.30
N SER A 148 -15.11 -4.76 8.18
CA SER A 148 -14.77 -4.22 6.87
C SER A 148 -15.88 -4.40 5.85
N THR A 149 -16.10 -3.37 5.05
CA THR A 149 -16.83 -3.40 3.77
C THR A 149 -15.80 -3.25 2.65
N PRO A 150 -15.24 -4.37 2.12
CA PRO A 150 -14.09 -4.33 1.23
C PRO A 150 -14.21 -3.39 0.02
N THR A 151 -15.42 -3.25 -0.54
CA THR A 151 -15.61 -2.47 -1.77
C THR A 151 -15.58 -0.96 -1.55
N ALA A 152 -15.70 -0.49 -0.31
CA ALA A 152 -15.52 0.92 0.04
C ALA A 152 -14.11 1.42 -0.32
N ARG A 153 -13.09 0.57 -0.12
CA ARG A 153 -11.69 0.86 -0.50
C ARG A 153 -11.28 0.21 -1.81
N TYR A 154 -11.82 -0.97 -2.09
CA TYR A 154 -11.38 -1.86 -3.18
C TYR A 154 -12.59 -2.31 -4.03
N PRO A 155 -13.16 -1.43 -4.87
CA PRO A 155 -14.47 -1.66 -5.51
C PRO A 155 -14.59 -2.96 -6.31
N ALA A 156 -13.49 -3.45 -6.89
CA ALA A 156 -13.48 -4.67 -7.70
C ALA A 156 -13.24 -5.96 -6.89
N PHE A 157 -13.17 -5.90 -5.55
CA PHE A 157 -12.76 -7.03 -4.70
C PHE A 157 -13.59 -8.30 -4.95
N PHE A 158 -14.92 -8.23 -4.73
CA PHE A 158 -15.81 -9.38 -4.89
C PHE A 158 -15.81 -9.93 -6.32
N LYS A 159 -15.80 -9.03 -7.33
CA LYS A 159 -15.68 -9.41 -8.74
C LYS A 159 -14.36 -10.14 -9.04
N ARG A 160 -13.23 -9.70 -8.48
CA ARG A 160 -11.93 -10.41 -8.62
C ARG A 160 -11.98 -11.79 -7.97
N CYS A 161 -12.62 -11.91 -6.81
CA CYS A 161 -12.90 -13.16 -6.12
C CYS A 161 -13.97 -14.04 -6.80
N GLY A 162 -14.51 -13.63 -7.95
CA GLY A 162 -15.54 -14.38 -8.69
C GLY A 162 -16.88 -14.49 -7.96
N VAL A 163 -17.13 -13.68 -6.94
CA VAL A 163 -18.40 -13.61 -6.23
C VAL A 163 -19.42 -12.88 -7.12
N GLY A 164 -20.65 -13.39 -7.18
CA GLY A 164 -21.70 -12.86 -8.07
C GLY A 164 -21.55 -13.27 -9.55
N ALA A 165 -20.57 -14.12 -9.90
CA ALA A 165 -20.48 -14.68 -11.24
C ALA A 165 -21.66 -15.62 -11.53
N LYS A 166 -22.18 -15.58 -12.76
CA LYS A 166 -23.22 -16.52 -13.20
C LYS A 166 -22.66 -17.95 -13.13
N PRO A 167 -23.48 -18.98 -12.85
CA PRO A 167 -23.01 -20.36 -12.75
C PRO A 167 -22.23 -20.85 -13.99
N ALA A 168 -22.63 -20.42 -15.19
CA ALA A 168 -21.94 -20.77 -16.43
C ALA A 168 -20.53 -20.17 -16.56
N ASP A 169 -20.28 -19.04 -15.87
CA ASP A 169 -19.00 -18.32 -15.89
C ASP A 169 -18.17 -18.59 -14.61
N ALA A 170 -18.71 -19.39 -13.68
CA ALA A 170 -18.09 -19.69 -12.41
C ALA A 170 -16.90 -20.64 -12.59
N THR A 171 -15.76 -20.25 -12.03
CA THR A 171 -14.50 -21.01 -12.05
C THR A 171 -14.21 -21.70 -10.72
N GLY A 172 -15.17 -21.63 -9.79
CA GLY A 172 -15.08 -22.18 -8.43
C GLY A 172 -16.49 -22.52 -7.92
N PRO A 173 -16.75 -22.48 -6.59
CA PRO A 173 -18.06 -22.79 -6.04
C PRO A 173 -19.20 -22.03 -6.73
N ALA A 174 -20.26 -22.75 -7.09
CA ALA A 174 -21.46 -22.18 -7.71
C ALA A 174 -22.29 -21.34 -6.72
N ARG A 175 -22.20 -21.70 -5.43
CA ARG A 175 -22.79 -20.96 -4.31
C ARG A 175 -21.69 -20.55 -3.34
N ARG A 176 -21.73 -19.30 -2.86
CA ARG A 176 -20.84 -18.77 -1.83
C ARG A 176 -21.62 -18.10 -0.72
N ASP A 177 -21.15 -18.28 0.49
CA ASP A 177 -21.67 -17.57 1.66
C ASP A 177 -20.68 -16.48 2.04
N VAL A 178 -21.15 -15.24 2.18
CA VAL A 178 -20.35 -14.07 2.58
C VAL A 178 -20.90 -13.53 3.88
N ILE A 179 -20.07 -13.52 4.93
CA ILE A 179 -20.49 -13.13 6.27
C ILE A 179 -19.69 -11.92 6.71
N PHE A 180 -20.38 -10.89 7.17
CA PHE A 180 -19.77 -9.68 7.72
C PHE A 180 -19.85 -9.74 9.25
N VAL A 181 -18.71 -9.63 9.93
CA VAL A 181 -18.62 -9.64 11.40
C VAL A 181 -18.22 -8.25 11.87
N GLY A 182 -19.12 -7.58 12.58
CA GLY A 182 -18.91 -6.21 13.07
C GLY A 182 -18.96 -5.13 11.99
N SER A 183 -19.58 -5.43 10.84
CA SER A 183 -19.89 -4.45 9.81
C SER A 183 -21.22 -4.78 9.16
N GLU A 184 -21.83 -3.78 8.54
CA GLU A 184 -22.99 -3.97 7.67
C GLU A 184 -22.62 -4.79 6.42
N ILE A 185 -23.66 -5.27 5.73
CA ILE A 185 -23.47 -5.92 4.43
C ILE A 185 -22.96 -4.88 3.43
N ASP A 186 -21.96 -5.27 2.66
CA ASP A 186 -21.34 -4.42 1.65
C ASP A 186 -22.32 -4.14 0.48
N ALA A 187 -22.68 -2.87 0.27
CA ALA A 187 -23.68 -2.46 -0.73
C ALA A 187 -23.34 -2.91 -2.16
N ASN A 188 -22.04 -2.99 -2.51
CA ASN A 188 -21.65 -3.49 -3.84
C ASN A 188 -21.93 -5.00 -3.94
N LEU A 189 -21.63 -5.77 -2.88
CA LEU A 189 -22.02 -7.18 -2.82
C LEU A 189 -23.53 -7.34 -3.01
N GLU A 190 -24.34 -6.53 -2.32
CA GLU A 190 -25.81 -6.60 -2.44
C GLU A 190 -26.27 -6.41 -3.89
N SER A 191 -25.64 -5.47 -4.62
CA SER A 191 -25.99 -5.20 -6.01
C SER A 191 -25.59 -6.31 -6.99
N ILE A 192 -24.58 -7.13 -6.67
CA ILE A 192 -24.10 -8.22 -7.54
C ILE A 192 -24.55 -9.61 -7.07
N ALA A 193 -25.15 -9.72 -5.88
CA ALA A 193 -25.61 -10.99 -5.33
C ALA A 193 -26.82 -11.51 -6.12
N GLN A 194 -26.67 -12.67 -6.76
CA GLN A 194 -27.78 -13.34 -7.45
C GLN A 194 -28.41 -14.40 -6.53
N PRO A 195 -29.76 -14.49 -6.47
CA PRO A 195 -30.45 -15.54 -5.71
C PRO A 195 -29.91 -16.94 -6.05
N GLY A 196 -29.63 -17.73 -5.02
CA GLY A 196 -29.10 -19.10 -5.17
C GLY A 196 -27.58 -19.19 -5.43
N THR A 197 -26.90 -18.08 -5.74
CA THR A 197 -25.43 -18.07 -5.96
C THR A 197 -24.65 -17.42 -4.82
N VAL A 198 -25.24 -16.42 -4.14
CA VAL A 198 -24.60 -15.73 -3.02
C VAL A 198 -25.58 -15.66 -1.86
N SER A 199 -25.18 -16.16 -0.69
CA SER A 199 -25.82 -15.82 0.59
C SER A 199 -25.01 -14.77 1.28
N GLN A 200 -25.67 -13.81 1.92
CA GLN A 200 -25.03 -12.76 2.68
C GLN A 200 -25.73 -12.55 4.02
N ARG A 201 -24.95 -12.31 5.08
CA ARG A 201 -25.48 -11.94 6.40
C ARG A 201 -24.46 -11.13 7.19
N ALA A 202 -24.96 -10.23 8.03
CA ALA A 202 -24.17 -9.53 9.04
C ALA A 202 -24.33 -10.21 10.41
N ILE A 203 -23.27 -10.18 11.21
CA ILE A 203 -23.23 -10.62 12.59
C ILE A 203 -22.70 -9.45 13.43
N PRO A 204 -23.45 -8.97 14.43
CA PRO A 204 -22.96 -7.90 15.30
C PRO A 204 -21.80 -8.40 16.16
N LEU A 205 -20.96 -7.46 16.60
CA LEU A 205 -19.91 -7.76 17.58
C LEU A 205 -20.52 -8.23 18.89
N GLN A 206 -19.79 -9.11 19.58
CA GLN A 206 -19.98 -9.39 21.00
C GLN A 206 -18.96 -8.54 21.76
N GLY A 207 -19.43 -7.47 22.40
CA GLY A 207 -18.55 -6.44 22.96
C GLY A 207 -17.83 -5.69 21.85
N ASP A 208 -16.52 -5.88 21.74
CA ASP A 208 -15.69 -5.33 20.67
C ASP A 208 -15.15 -6.42 19.72
N LEU A 209 -14.32 -6.01 18.76
CA LEU A 209 -13.73 -6.93 17.79
C LEU A 209 -12.71 -7.88 18.43
N TYR A 210 -12.00 -7.44 19.48
CA TYR A 210 -11.04 -8.28 20.20
C TYR A 210 -11.77 -9.42 20.92
N GLU A 211 -12.84 -9.09 21.65
CA GLU A 211 -13.68 -10.06 22.35
C GLU A 211 -14.37 -11.01 21.37
N THR A 212 -14.90 -10.49 20.26
CA THR A 212 -15.53 -11.30 19.21
C THR A 212 -14.57 -12.34 18.62
N ILE A 213 -13.34 -11.93 18.29
CA ILE A 213 -12.31 -12.84 17.76
C ILE A 213 -11.84 -13.84 18.83
N ALA A 214 -11.71 -13.41 20.08
CA ALA A 214 -11.36 -14.29 21.19
C ALA A 214 -12.42 -15.38 21.42
N LEU A 215 -13.71 -15.02 21.39
CA LEU A 215 -14.82 -15.97 21.50
C LEU A 215 -14.84 -16.96 20.33
N LEU A 216 -14.62 -16.50 19.09
CA LEU A 216 -14.50 -17.40 17.93
C LEU A 216 -13.34 -18.38 18.07
N ASN A 217 -12.16 -17.88 18.51
CA ASN A 217 -11.02 -18.74 18.79
C ASN A 217 -11.37 -19.79 19.86
N ALA A 218 -12.02 -19.41 20.95
CA ALA A 218 -12.40 -20.34 22.01
C ALA A 218 -13.43 -21.40 21.55
N ARG A 219 -14.29 -21.09 20.57
CA ARG A 219 -15.22 -22.05 19.97
C ARG A 219 -14.56 -23.02 19.00
N ILE A 220 -13.55 -22.58 18.26
CA ILE A 220 -12.91 -23.37 17.20
C ILE A 220 -11.68 -24.12 17.70
N ASP A 221 -10.79 -23.45 18.43
CA ASP A 221 -9.52 -23.99 18.92
C ASP A 221 -9.79 -25.08 19.97
N SER A 222 -9.42 -26.32 19.64
CA SER A 222 -9.59 -27.47 20.53
C SER A 222 -8.88 -27.32 21.87
N PHE A 223 -7.81 -26.53 21.94
CA PHE A 223 -7.07 -26.28 23.19
C PHE A 223 -7.80 -25.31 24.13
N LEU A 224 -8.76 -24.53 23.61
CA LEU A 224 -9.51 -23.55 24.38
C LEU A 224 -10.91 -24.03 24.79
N LYS A 225 -11.41 -25.13 24.21
CA LYS A 225 -12.80 -25.61 24.43
C LYS A 225 -13.17 -25.94 25.87
N SER A 226 -12.19 -26.21 26.74
CA SER A 226 -12.42 -26.52 28.16
C SER A 226 -12.47 -25.28 29.07
N GLN A 227 -12.20 -24.08 28.54
CA GLN A 227 -12.20 -22.85 29.32
C GLN A 227 -13.63 -22.33 29.53
N PRO A 228 -13.96 -21.77 30.71
CA PRO A 228 -15.24 -21.10 30.93
C PRO A 228 -15.42 -19.98 29.90
N MET A 229 -16.55 -20.00 29.19
CA MET A 229 -16.83 -19.03 28.14
C MET A 229 -17.74 -17.92 28.68
N PRO A 230 -17.35 -16.64 28.55
CA PRO A 230 -18.22 -15.53 28.89
C PRO A 230 -19.37 -15.43 27.88
N GLY A 231 -20.60 -15.37 28.40
CA GLY A 231 -21.79 -15.05 27.63
C GLY A 231 -22.32 -16.17 26.71
N ASN A 232 -23.60 -16.04 26.36
CA ASN A 232 -24.22 -16.83 25.30
C ASN A 232 -24.11 -16.02 23.99
N ALA A 233 -23.43 -16.56 22.97
CA ALA A 233 -23.25 -15.92 21.67
C ALA A 233 -23.68 -16.85 20.51
N PRO A 234 -24.99 -17.12 20.33
CA PRO A 234 -25.47 -18.13 19.37
C PRO A 234 -25.07 -17.85 17.92
N ALA A 235 -24.98 -16.57 17.53
CA ALA A 235 -24.57 -16.18 16.18
C ALA A 235 -23.10 -16.54 15.89
N LEU A 236 -22.22 -16.39 16.89
CA LEU A 236 -20.81 -16.79 16.79
C LEU A 236 -20.64 -18.31 16.84
N GLU A 237 -21.47 -19.00 17.62
CA GLU A 237 -21.50 -20.47 17.63
C GLU A 237 -21.91 -21.03 16.26
N SER A 238 -22.97 -20.48 15.67
CA SER A 238 -23.39 -20.80 14.31
C SER A 238 -22.30 -20.48 13.29
N LEU A 239 -21.60 -19.35 13.42
CA LEU A 239 -20.47 -19.00 12.56
C LEU A 239 -19.32 -20.02 12.68
N ALA A 240 -18.94 -20.40 13.90
CA ALA A 240 -17.87 -21.37 14.14
C ALA A 240 -18.20 -22.75 13.53
N VAL A 241 -19.44 -23.23 13.68
CA VAL A 241 -19.90 -24.46 13.03
C VAL A 241 -19.83 -24.34 11.50
N HIS A 242 -20.27 -23.21 10.95
CA HIS A 242 -20.22 -22.97 9.51
C HIS A 242 -18.77 -22.94 8.98
N MET A 243 -17.86 -22.23 9.66
CA MET A 243 -16.44 -22.21 9.31
C MET A 243 -15.82 -23.61 9.28
N LEU A 244 -16.19 -24.48 10.22
CA LEU A 244 -15.68 -25.85 10.28
C LEU A 244 -16.32 -26.80 9.25
N ALA A 245 -17.52 -26.49 8.76
CA ALA A 245 -18.23 -27.27 7.75
C ALA A 245 -17.90 -26.86 6.30
N ALA A 246 -17.42 -25.63 6.09
CA ALA A 246 -17.03 -25.13 4.78
C ALA A 246 -15.81 -25.87 4.19
N ARG A 247 -15.69 -25.90 2.86
CA ARG A 247 -14.58 -26.57 2.17
C ARG A 247 -13.32 -25.69 2.11
N TYR A 248 -13.51 -24.38 1.96
CA TYR A 248 -12.42 -23.40 1.94
C TYR A 248 -12.91 -22.05 2.48
N VAL A 249 -12.45 -21.74 3.69
CA VAL A 249 -12.78 -20.50 4.40
C VAL A 249 -11.78 -19.41 4.03
N THR A 250 -12.25 -18.24 3.63
CA THR A 250 -11.41 -17.05 3.48
C THR A 250 -11.75 -16.06 4.58
N LEU A 251 -10.78 -15.69 5.41
CA LEU A 251 -10.94 -14.57 6.36
C LEU A 251 -10.39 -13.30 5.70
N VAL A 252 -11.20 -12.26 5.64
CA VAL A 252 -10.90 -11.00 4.94
C VAL A 252 -10.98 -9.85 5.93
N TRP A 253 -10.03 -8.93 5.85
CA TRP A 253 -10.10 -7.63 6.54
C TRP A 253 -9.37 -6.58 5.72
N CYS A 254 -9.69 -5.31 5.95
CA CYS A 254 -8.90 -4.20 5.43
C CYS A 254 -7.96 -3.71 6.52
N THR A 255 -6.64 -3.69 6.26
CA THR A 255 -5.65 -3.38 7.30
C THR A 255 -5.81 -1.98 7.90
N ALA A 256 -6.27 -1.02 7.10
CA ALA A 256 -6.51 0.35 7.52
C ALA A 256 -7.82 0.58 8.29
N ASP A 257 -8.73 -0.41 8.30
CA ASP A 257 -10.03 -0.31 8.98
C ASP A 257 -10.05 -0.99 10.35
N LEU A 258 -8.96 -1.67 10.74
CA LEU A 258 -8.89 -2.33 12.03
C LEU A 258 -8.85 -1.30 13.18
N PRO A 259 -9.68 -1.49 14.23
CA PRO A 259 -9.83 -0.49 15.29
C PRO A 259 -8.74 -0.57 16.37
N GLY A 260 -8.52 0.58 17.02
CA GLY A 260 -7.70 0.71 18.22
C GLY A 260 -6.19 0.79 17.97
N SER A 261 -5.42 0.96 19.04
CA SER A 261 -3.96 1.08 19.01
C SER A 261 -3.22 -0.26 18.91
N HIS A 262 -3.92 -1.38 19.12
CA HIS A 262 -3.34 -2.72 19.20
C HIS A 262 -3.86 -3.66 18.11
N ALA A 263 -4.14 -3.13 16.91
CA ALA A 263 -4.69 -3.90 15.81
C ALA A 263 -3.81 -5.09 15.36
N THR A 264 -2.52 -5.12 15.70
CA THR A 264 -1.67 -6.31 15.56
C THR A 264 -2.25 -7.53 16.30
N LEU A 265 -2.80 -7.35 17.51
CA LEU A 265 -3.42 -8.44 18.28
C LEU A 265 -4.70 -8.97 17.63
N LEU A 266 -5.43 -8.11 16.89
CA LEU A 266 -6.57 -8.56 16.09
C LEU A 266 -6.11 -9.48 14.96
N VAL A 267 -5.04 -9.10 14.26
CA VAL A 267 -4.47 -9.92 13.19
C VAL A 267 -3.93 -11.24 13.74
N GLU A 268 -3.18 -11.22 14.85
CA GLU A 268 -2.75 -12.46 15.52
C GLU A 268 -3.93 -13.37 15.89
N GLY A 269 -5.02 -12.79 16.39
CA GLY A 269 -6.24 -13.52 16.70
C GLY A 269 -6.90 -14.15 15.46
N LEU A 270 -6.91 -13.45 14.33
CA LEU A 270 -7.41 -13.97 13.05
C LEU A 270 -6.51 -15.07 12.48
N ASP A 271 -5.18 -14.89 12.55
CA ASP A 271 -4.22 -15.91 12.10
C ASP A 271 -4.29 -17.17 12.97
N ARG A 272 -4.47 -17.02 14.28
CA ARG A 272 -4.74 -18.15 15.19
C ARG A 272 -6.05 -18.85 14.85
N LEU A 273 -7.10 -18.09 14.53
CA LEU A 273 -8.40 -18.64 14.13
C LEU A 273 -8.23 -19.48 12.86
N THR A 274 -7.56 -18.94 11.84
CA THR A 274 -7.24 -19.63 10.60
C THR A 274 -6.42 -20.90 10.84
N LYS A 275 -5.40 -20.84 11.70
CA LYS A 275 -4.61 -22.02 12.10
C LYS A 275 -5.48 -23.10 12.72
N SER A 276 -6.43 -22.72 13.57
CA SER A 276 -7.35 -23.66 14.25
C SER A 276 -8.36 -24.28 13.27
N ILE A 277 -8.90 -23.49 12.34
CA ILE A 277 -9.78 -24.01 11.26
C ILE A 277 -9.02 -25.02 10.40
N ASN A 278 -7.75 -24.76 10.09
CA ASN A 278 -6.91 -25.63 9.26
C ASN A 278 -6.63 -27.03 9.85
N LEU A 279 -6.91 -27.25 11.14
CA LEU A 279 -6.89 -28.58 11.75
C LEU A 279 -8.06 -29.48 11.31
N LYS A 280 -9.10 -28.91 10.69
CA LYS A 280 -10.33 -29.61 10.28
C LYS A 280 -10.67 -29.44 8.81
N THR A 281 -10.56 -28.23 8.29
CA THR A 281 -10.81 -27.92 6.87
C THR A 281 -9.68 -27.05 6.30
N ARG A 282 -9.88 -26.35 5.20
CA ARG A 282 -8.92 -25.38 4.65
C ARG A 282 -9.37 -23.96 4.90
N ALA A 283 -8.45 -23.13 5.35
CA ALA A 283 -8.69 -21.71 5.54
C ALA A 283 -7.46 -20.87 5.17
N GLY A 284 -7.69 -19.65 4.70
CA GLY A 284 -6.64 -18.68 4.43
C GLY A 284 -7.09 -17.25 4.71
N CYS A 285 -6.14 -16.42 5.12
CA CYS A 285 -6.30 -15.00 5.37
C CYS A 285 -6.01 -14.20 4.10
N LEU A 286 -6.84 -13.20 3.82
CA LEU A 286 -6.61 -12.21 2.78
C LEU A 286 -6.74 -10.80 3.38
N ALA A 287 -5.59 -10.27 3.80
CA ALA A 287 -5.49 -8.89 4.25
C ALA A 287 -5.50 -7.95 3.03
N LEU A 288 -6.51 -7.10 2.94
CA LEU A 288 -6.61 -6.09 1.89
C LEU A 288 -5.90 -4.81 2.35
N GLY A 289 -4.84 -4.46 1.64
CA GLY A 289 -3.94 -3.37 2.01
C GLY A 289 -2.86 -3.18 0.96
N GLY A 290 -1.86 -2.35 1.26
CA GLY A 290 -0.79 -2.08 0.31
C GLY A 290 -1.10 -0.92 -0.66
N ASP A 291 -2.02 -0.03 -0.27
CA ASP A 291 -2.33 1.19 -1.03
C ASP A 291 -1.06 1.98 -1.39
N ASP A 292 -1.12 2.71 -2.50
CA ASP A 292 -0.04 3.54 -3.03
C ASP A 292 1.32 2.84 -3.17
N GLY A 293 1.31 1.51 -3.33
CA GLY A 293 2.53 0.72 -3.47
C GLY A 293 3.17 0.30 -2.14
N ALA A 294 2.50 0.48 -0.98
CA ALA A 294 3.08 0.11 0.31
C ALA A 294 3.52 -1.36 0.39
N ALA A 295 2.73 -2.28 -0.19
CA ALA A 295 3.12 -3.69 -0.29
C ALA A 295 4.35 -3.88 -1.18
N THR A 296 4.41 -3.17 -2.32
CA THR A 296 5.56 -3.18 -3.23
C THR A 296 6.84 -2.73 -2.53
N VAL A 297 6.77 -1.61 -1.81
CA VAL A 297 7.92 -1.01 -1.13
C VAL A 297 8.40 -1.94 -0.03
N ASN A 298 7.47 -2.48 0.77
CA ASN A 298 7.80 -3.44 1.82
C ASN A 298 8.51 -4.69 1.27
N GLN A 299 7.96 -5.30 0.22
CA GLN A 299 8.58 -6.47 -0.42
C GLN A 299 9.98 -6.13 -0.94
N THR A 300 10.10 -4.98 -1.62
CA THR A 300 11.36 -4.51 -2.21
C THR A 300 12.43 -4.27 -1.15
N LEU A 301 12.09 -3.59 -0.06
CA LEU A 301 13.01 -3.41 1.06
C LEU A 301 13.41 -4.73 1.69
N THR A 302 12.46 -5.65 1.84
CA THR A 302 12.70 -6.98 2.44
C THR A 302 13.76 -7.74 1.65
N TRP A 303 13.67 -7.84 0.31
CA TRP A 303 14.70 -8.57 -0.44
C TRP A 303 16.00 -7.78 -0.62
N MET A 304 15.96 -6.45 -0.55
CA MET A 304 17.15 -5.60 -0.69
C MET A 304 17.99 -5.57 0.59
N SER A 305 17.35 -5.64 1.76
CA SER A 305 17.97 -5.39 3.06
C SER A 305 17.88 -6.57 4.04
N GLY A 306 16.97 -7.51 3.80
CA GLY A 306 16.58 -8.54 4.76
C GLY A 306 15.53 -8.08 5.79
N LEU A 307 15.16 -6.80 5.80
CA LEU A 307 14.23 -6.18 6.76
C LEU A 307 13.10 -5.42 6.05
N PRO A 308 11.90 -5.33 6.65
CA PRO A 308 10.75 -4.64 6.06
C PRO A 308 10.84 -3.12 6.21
N LEU A 309 9.73 -2.41 5.95
CA LEU A 309 9.55 -1.01 6.33
C LEU A 309 9.83 -0.79 7.83
N ARG A 310 10.06 0.48 8.21
CA ARG A 310 10.47 0.87 9.57
C ARG A 310 11.83 0.30 9.92
N THR A 311 12.74 0.51 8.98
CA THR A 311 14.14 0.13 9.09
C THR A 311 14.99 1.40 8.99
N GLY A 312 15.79 1.64 10.02
CA GLY A 312 16.85 2.63 10.02
C GLY A 312 18.10 2.06 9.38
N VAL A 313 18.63 2.77 8.38
CA VAL A 313 19.94 2.47 7.82
C VAL A 313 20.98 3.33 8.54
N HIS A 314 21.87 2.70 9.30
CA HIS A 314 22.90 3.40 10.06
C HIS A 314 24.29 2.95 9.63
N ARG A 315 25.31 3.76 9.96
CA ARG A 315 26.72 3.38 9.70
C ARG A 315 27.12 2.07 10.40
N ALA A 316 26.50 1.76 11.54
CA ALA A 316 26.76 0.55 12.31
C ALA A 316 26.00 -0.69 11.77
N GLY A 317 25.07 -0.51 10.83
CA GLY A 317 24.21 -1.55 10.31
C GLY A 317 22.75 -1.13 10.23
N LEU A 318 21.89 -2.10 9.93
CA LEU A 318 20.45 -1.91 9.85
C LEU A 318 19.81 -2.12 11.23
N GLU A 319 18.87 -1.26 11.60
CA GLU A 319 18.04 -1.41 12.78
C GLU A 319 16.58 -1.48 12.34
N HIS A 320 15.86 -2.53 12.72
CA HIS A 320 14.41 -2.62 12.49
C HIS A 320 13.69 -2.45 13.83
N ASP A 321 12.87 -1.41 13.93
CA ASP A 321 12.03 -1.16 15.08
C ASP A 321 10.70 -0.54 14.62
N PRO A 322 9.63 -1.35 14.51
CA PRO A 322 8.32 -0.90 14.06
C PRO A 322 7.69 0.21 14.91
N HIS A 323 8.05 0.33 16.18
CA HIS A 323 7.47 1.34 17.06
C HIS A 323 8.29 2.63 17.01
N ARG A 324 9.62 2.53 17.12
CA ARG A 324 10.53 3.67 17.08
C ARG A 324 10.51 4.39 15.74
N TYR A 325 10.39 3.65 14.64
CA TYR A 325 10.46 4.18 13.28
C TYR A 325 9.09 4.37 12.61
N ASP A 326 8.02 4.51 13.39
CA ASP A 326 6.72 4.98 12.89
C ASP A 326 6.83 6.44 12.43
N THR A 327 6.48 6.72 11.16
CA THR A 327 6.55 8.07 10.56
C THR A 327 5.89 9.14 11.43
N GLN A 328 4.64 8.92 11.86
CA GLN A 328 3.90 9.93 12.63
C GLN A 328 4.59 10.19 13.96
N ARG A 329 5.04 9.13 14.65
CA ARG A 329 5.79 9.26 15.90
C ARG A 329 7.08 10.05 15.73
N LEU A 330 7.87 9.75 14.70
CA LEU A 330 9.12 10.46 14.43
C LEU A 330 8.91 11.96 14.19
N LEU A 331 7.82 12.32 13.51
CA LEU A 331 7.45 13.70 13.26
C LEU A 331 6.95 14.39 14.55
N ASP A 332 6.06 13.75 15.31
CA ASP A 332 5.52 14.27 16.57
C ASP A 332 6.61 14.48 17.64
N ASP A 333 7.56 13.55 17.73
CA ASP A 333 8.67 13.60 18.68
C ASP A 333 9.82 14.54 18.20
N HIS A 334 9.68 15.17 17.03
CA HIS A 334 10.75 15.94 16.35
C HIS A 334 12.08 15.17 16.28
N ALA A 335 12.00 13.85 16.06
CA ALA A 335 13.14 12.95 16.10
C ALA A 335 13.95 12.94 14.80
N VAL A 336 13.49 13.60 13.74
CA VAL A 336 14.12 13.63 12.41
C VAL A 336 14.33 15.08 11.96
N ASP A 337 15.39 15.33 11.20
CA ASP A 337 15.83 16.69 10.85
C ASP A 337 15.76 17.02 9.35
N ALA A 338 15.42 16.03 8.52
CA ALA A 338 15.06 16.22 7.12
C ALA A 338 14.07 15.15 6.67
N LEU A 339 13.19 15.51 5.73
CA LEU A 339 12.17 14.61 5.19
C LEU A 339 12.33 14.46 3.67
N VAL A 340 12.33 13.22 3.19
CA VAL A 340 12.06 12.90 1.79
C VAL A 340 10.66 12.31 1.72
N TRP A 341 9.74 13.00 1.07
CA TRP A 341 8.35 12.56 0.90
C TRP A 341 8.11 12.13 -0.55
N VAL A 342 7.78 10.85 -0.74
CA VAL A 342 7.54 10.29 -2.08
C VAL A 342 6.07 9.95 -2.27
N ALA A 343 5.45 10.51 -3.32
CA ALA A 343 4.03 10.36 -3.64
C ALA A 343 3.78 10.41 -5.15
N SER A 344 4.12 9.34 -5.88
CA SER A 344 4.11 9.34 -7.36
C SER A 344 2.78 8.93 -7.99
N PHE A 345 1.78 8.44 -7.24
CA PHE A 345 0.54 7.90 -7.83
C PHE A 345 -0.60 8.91 -8.00
N GLY A 346 -0.61 10.00 -7.22
CA GLY A 346 -1.66 11.00 -7.28
C GLY A 346 -1.49 12.11 -6.24
N PRO A 347 -2.38 13.11 -6.24
CA PRO A 347 -2.32 14.26 -5.34
C PRO A 347 -2.90 14.02 -3.93
N ASP A 348 -3.56 12.88 -3.71
CA ASP A 348 -4.28 12.56 -2.47
C ASP A 348 -3.36 12.16 -1.28
N LEU A 349 -2.04 12.31 -1.46
CA LEU A 349 -1.02 11.99 -0.45
C LEU A 349 -0.07 13.18 -0.22
N PRO A 350 -0.58 14.31 0.31
CA PRO A 350 0.23 15.50 0.53
C PRO A 350 1.34 15.25 1.57
N PRO A 351 2.50 15.92 1.44
CA PRO A 351 3.53 15.89 2.47
C PRO A 351 3.00 16.42 3.82
N PRO A 352 3.44 15.86 4.96
CA PRO A 352 3.04 16.35 6.27
C PRO A 352 3.56 17.78 6.51
N GLN A 353 2.81 18.54 7.29
CA GLN A 353 3.25 19.86 7.76
C GLN A 353 4.39 19.70 8.78
N SER A 354 5.46 20.45 8.58
CA SER A 354 6.61 20.49 9.48
C SER A 354 7.53 21.67 9.09
N ASP A 355 8.36 22.09 10.04
CA ASP A 355 9.33 23.17 9.85
C ASP A 355 10.67 22.68 9.28
N MET A 356 10.85 21.36 9.14
CA MET A 356 12.10 20.76 8.67
C MET A 356 12.25 20.84 7.13
N PRO A 357 13.49 20.91 6.61
CA PRO A 357 13.75 20.79 5.17
C PRO A 357 13.12 19.52 4.60
N THR A 358 12.37 19.66 3.51
CA THR A 358 11.66 18.53 2.90
C THR A 358 11.77 18.49 1.39
N ILE A 359 12.21 17.34 0.89
CA ILE A 359 12.30 17.02 -0.52
C ILE A 359 11.06 16.22 -0.89
N VAL A 360 10.19 16.78 -1.71
CA VAL A 360 8.96 16.12 -2.18
C VAL A 360 9.19 15.60 -3.59
N LEU A 361 9.16 14.28 -3.77
CA LEU A 361 9.19 13.62 -5.09
C LEU A 361 7.77 13.14 -5.39
N GLY A 362 6.99 13.87 -6.20
CA GLY A 362 5.56 13.57 -6.28
C GLY A 362 4.85 13.94 -7.58
N HIS A 363 3.59 13.50 -7.66
CA HIS A 363 2.68 13.86 -8.74
C HIS A 363 2.57 15.39 -8.89
N PRO A 364 2.50 15.96 -10.12
CA PRO A 364 2.42 17.41 -10.34
C PRO A 364 1.30 18.13 -9.55
N GLY A 365 0.18 17.45 -9.29
CA GLY A 365 -0.91 17.96 -8.47
C GLY A 365 -0.57 18.25 -7.00
N LEU A 366 0.62 17.86 -6.52
CA LEU A 366 1.13 18.19 -5.19
C LEU A 366 1.87 19.54 -5.12
N ALA A 367 2.00 20.25 -6.24
CA ALA A 367 2.71 21.53 -6.30
C ALA A 367 2.16 22.57 -5.31
N ALA A 368 0.83 22.70 -5.23
CA ALA A 368 0.18 23.65 -4.32
C ALA A 368 0.41 23.29 -2.85
N SER A 369 0.10 22.05 -2.45
CA SER A 369 0.29 21.60 -1.07
C SER A 369 1.75 21.60 -0.63
N SER A 370 2.70 21.43 -1.56
CA SER A 370 4.13 21.58 -1.29
C SER A 370 4.54 23.05 -1.09
N THR A 371 3.91 23.97 -1.83
CA THR A 371 4.17 25.42 -1.70
C THR A 371 3.60 26.00 -0.40
N ASP A 372 2.47 25.47 0.06
CA ASP A 372 1.78 25.93 1.26
C ASP A 372 2.43 25.46 2.58
N ARG A 373 3.54 24.71 2.51
CA ARG A 373 4.27 24.26 3.70
C ARG A 373 5.02 25.40 4.39
N HIS A 374 5.13 25.30 5.71
CA HIS A 374 5.84 26.29 6.54
C HIS A 374 7.36 26.18 6.45
N GLY A 375 7.90 24.96 6.44
CA GLY A 375 9.34 24.72 6.37
C GLY A 375 9.91 24.77 4.94
N PRO A 376 11.25 24.82 4.79
CA PRO A 376 11.91 24.78 3.49
C PRO A 376 11.47 23.56 2.68
N THR A 377 11.02 23.78 1.45
CA THR A 377 10.43 22.75 0.60
C THR A 377 11.03 22.75 -0.79
N LEU A 378 11.59 21.61 -1.18
CA LEU A 378 12.00 21.33 -2.54
C LEU A 378 11.02 20.34 -3.16
N PHE A 379 10.15 20.82 -4.04
CA PHE A 379 9.24 19.98 -4.81
C PHE A 379 9.87 19.60 -6.16
N MET A 380 9.91 18.31 -6.46
CA MET A 380 10.38 17.76 -7.73
C MET A 380 9.26 16.90 -8.34
N PRO A 381 8.62 17.34 -9.43
CA PRO A 381 7.59 16.56 -10.08
C PRO A 381 8.17 15.31 -10.73
N VAL A 382 7.52 14.17 -10.51
CA VAL A 382 7.93 12.86 -11.07
C VAL A 382 6.79 12.22 -11.86
N SER A 383 7.16 11.38 -12.84
CA SER A 383 6.21 10.60 -13.61
C SER A 383 5.51 9.54 -12.75
N THR A 384 4.21 9.33 -13.01
CA THR A 384 3.42 8.27 -12.38
C THR A 384 3.61 6.91 -13.08
N PRO A 385 4.07 5.87 -12.37
CA PRO A 385 4.16 4.53 -12.93
C PRO A 385 2.80 4.00 -13.39
N GLY A 386 2.73 3.47 -14.60
CA GLY A 386 1.50 3.01 -15.27
C GLY A 386 0.70 4.11 -15.96
N ILE A 387 1.10 5.38 -15.84
CA ILE A 387 0.53 6.48 -16.61
C ILE A 387 1.58 7.06 -17.56
N GLY A 388 2.65 7.61 -17.00
CA GLY A 388 3.71 8.27 -17.77
C GLY A 388 5.01 7.46 -17.90
N SER A 389 5.18 6.44 -17.07
CA SER A 389 6.36 5.57 -17.07
C SER A 389 6.00 4.11 -16.80
N ALA A 390 6.86 3.19 -17.24
CA ALA A 390 6.73 1.78 -16.89
C ALA A 390 7.11 1.54 -15.42
N GLY A 391 6.61 0.45 -14.85
CA GLY A 391 6.92 0.09 -13.47
C GLY A 391 6.45 -1.32 -13.09
N HIS A 392 6.65 -1.70 -11.83
CA HIS A 392 6.15 -2.96 -11.29
C HIS A 392 5.52 -2.74 -9.92
N LEU A 393 4.37 -3.38 -9.69
CA LEU A 393 3.70 -3.37 -8.39
C LEU A 393 3.34 -4.79 -7.93
N PHE A 394 3.42 -5.00 -6.62
CA PHE A 394 2.92 -6.19 -5.96
C PHE A 394 1.44 -6.04 -5.66
N ARG A 395 0.67 -7.06 -6.01
CA ARG A 395 -0.75 -7.13 -5.67
C ARG A 395 -0.93 -7.45 -4.19
N THR A 396 -2.08 -7.09 -3.61
CA THR A 396 -2.39 -7.25 -2.19
C THR A 396 -2.18 -8.67 -1.64
N ASP A 397 -2.26 -9.71 -2.49
CA ASP A 397 -2.03 -11.11 -2.12
C ASP A 397 -0.55 -11.52 -2.13
N GLY A 398 0.37 -10.56 -2.31
CA GLY A 398 1.81 -10.65 -2.05
C GLY A 398 2.63 -11.45 -3.05
N GLY A 399 2.10 -12.55 -3.58
CA GLY A 399 2.84 -13.45 -4.49
C GLY A 399 2.85 -13.01 -5.96
N VAL A 400 2.10 -11.98 -6.33
CA VAL A 400 1.91 -11.58 -7.73
C VAL A 400 2.46 -10.18 -7.97
N VAL A 401 3.43 -10.10 -8.89
CA VAL A 401 3.97 -8.85 -9.42
C VAL A 401 3.37 -8.61 -10.80
N LEU A 402 2.84 -7.41 -11.01
CA LEU A 402 2.26 -7.00 -12.29
C LEU A 402 3.09 -5.88 -12.91
N PRO A 403 3.40 -5.98 -14.21
CA PRO A 403 3.99 -4.88 -14.94
C PRO A 403 2.95 -3.78 -15.14
N LEU A 404 3.41 -2.54 -15.05
CA LEU A 404 2.68 -1.35 -15.42
C LEU A 404 3.21 -0.87 -16.77
N VAL A 405 2.30 -0.77 -17.74
CA VAL A 405 2.59 -0.19 -19.05
C VAL A 405 2.10 1.25 -19.03
N PRO A 406 2.94 2.24 -19.42
CA PRO A 406 2.51 3.63 -19.48
C PRO A 406 1.43 3.83 -20.53
N VAL A 407 0.54 4.80 -20.29
CA VAL A 407 -0.45 5.27 -21.25
C VAL A 407 0.22 6.15 -22.31
N TYR A 408 1.22 6.94 -21.91
CA TYR A 408 2.07 7.76 -22.78
C TYR A 408 3.49 7.83 -22.19
N ASP A 409 4.48 8.17 -23.01
CA ASP A 409 5.82 8.49 -22.52
C ASP A 409 5.85 9.90 -21.93
N ASP A 410 6.08 10.00 -20.63
CA ASP A 410 6.14 11.28 -19.93
C ASP A 410 7.45 12.04 -20.20
N SER A 411 7.40 13.36 -20.03
CA SER A 411 8.61 14.20 -20.01
C SER A 411 9.21 14.32 -18.61
N LEU A 412 8.43 13.98 -17.57
CA LEU A 412 8.88 14.00 -16.19
C LEU A 412 9.81 12.82 -15.86
N PRO A 413 10.84 13.02 -15.02
CA PRO A 413 11.71 11.93 -14.59
C PRO A 413 10.96 10.95 -13.69
N THR A 414 11.39 9.69 -13.66
CA THR A 414 10.90 8.73 -12.67
C THR A 414 11.50 9.01 -11.29
N VAL A 415 10.83 8.53 -10.22
CA VAL A 415 11.40 8.54 -8.86
C VAL A 415 12.79 7.89 -8.85
N ALA A 416 12.96 6.79 -9.57
CA ALA A 416 14.23 6.09 -9.67
C ALA A 416 15.34 6.96 -10.27
N HIS A 417 15.03 7.73 -11.32
CA HIS A 417 15.96 8.65 -11.95
C HIS A 417 16.38 9.75 -10.98
N VAL A 418 15.42 10.45 -10.37
CA VAL A 418 15.71 11.55 -9.43
C VAL A 418 16.53 11.05 -8.24
N ALA A 419 16.13 9.96 -7.59
CA ALA A 419 16.86 9.40 -6.45
C ALA A 419 18.30 8.98 -6.81
N THR A 420 18.51 8.46 -8.02
CA THR A 420 19.86 8.10 -8.51
C THR A 420 20.73 9.34 -8.71
N GLN A 421 20.18 10.41 -9.31
CA GLN A 421 20.91 11.66 -9.50
C GLN A 421 21.29 12.32 -8.17
N ILE A 422 20.37 12.34 -7.20
CA ILE A 422 20.67 12.83 -5.84
C ILE A 422 21.77 11.98 -5.19
N ALA A 423 21.71 10.66 -5.31
CA ALA A 423 22.73 9.77 -4.74
C ALA A 423 24.12 10.00 -5.38
N HIS A 424 24.19 10.25 -6.68
CA HIS A 424 25.43 10.61 -7.37
C HIS A 424 25.98 11.95 -6.89
N ALA A 425 25.12 12.97 -6.77
CA ALA A 425 25.51 14.29 -6.27
C ALA A 425 25.99 14.24 -4.80
N LEU A 426 25.36 13.41 -3.97
CA LEU A 426 25.75 13.19 -2.57
C LEU A 426 27.13 12.51 -2.45
N ALA A 427 27.45 11.59 -3.37
CA ALA A 427 28.74 10.88 -3.39
C ALA A 427 29.88 11.69 -4.02
N ALA A 428 29.58 12.77 -4.75
CA ALA A 428 30.61 13.59 -5.38
C ALA A 428 31.50 14.25 -4.32
N PRO A 429 32.84 14.20 -4.46
CA PRO A 429 33.73 14.91 -3.56
C PRO A 429 33.38 16.40 -3.59
N HIS A 430 33.23 17.03 -2.43
CA HIS A 430 32.93 18.45 -2.29
C HIS A 430 34.09 19.30 -2.83
N SER A 431 34.24 19.40 -4.15
CA SER A 431 35.15 20.34 -4.79
C SER A 431 34.46 21.70 -4.86
N HIS A 432 34.50 22.47 -3.76
CA HIS A 432 34.67 23.93 -3.73
C HIS A 432 34.24 24.52 -2.38
N ALA A 433 35.22 24.73 -1.50
CA ALA A 433 35.25 25.88 -0.59
C ALA A 433 36.67 26.02 -0.02
N GLN A 434 37.55 26.75 -0.73
CA GLN A 434 38.63 27.58 -0.19
C GLN A 434 39.56 28.02 -1.33
N SER A 435 39.33 29.21 -1.88
CA SER A 435 40.40 30.10 -2.35
C SER A 435 39.81 31.47 -2.69
N THR A 436 39.79 32.35 -1.69
CA THR A 436 40.02 33.80 -1.86
C THR A 436 40.29 34.38 -0.47
N ALA A 437 41.34 33.89 0.19
CA ALA A 437 42.01 34.68 1.21
C ALA A 437 42.97 35.62 0.46
N LYS A 438 42.57 36.89 0.37
CA LYS A 438 43.44 37.99 -0.07
C LYS A 438 44.70 38.01 0.80
N GLU A 439 45.84 37.87 0.15
CA GLU A 439 47.17 38.13 0.69
C GLU A 439 47.29 39.65 1.00
N PRO A 440 47.76 40.07 2.19
CA PRO A 440 48.05 41.47 2.44
C PRO A 440 49.42 41.81 1.85
N ALA A 441 49.45 42.83 0.99
CA ALA A 441 50.68 43.39 0.44
C ALA A 441 51.58 43.93 1.57
N ARG A 442 52.88 43.64 1.46
CA ARG A 442 53.96 44.31 2.20
C ARG A 442 54.30 45.65 1.58
#